data_AF-A0A3D2XAF5-F1
#
_entry.id   AF-A0A3D2XAF5-F1
#
_cell.length_a   1.000
_cell.length_b   1.000
_cell.length_c   1.000
_cell.angle_alpha   90.00
_cell.angle_beta   90.00
_cell.angle_gamma   90.00
#
_symmetry.space_group_name_H-M   'P 1'
#
loop_
_entity.id
_entity.type
_entity.pdbx_description
1 polymer ?
#
loop_
_entity_poly.entity_id
_entity_poly.type
_entity_poly.pdbx_seq_one_letter_code
_entity_poly.pdbx_strand_id
1 'polypeptide(L)'
;MEALGRITAVLLAAILLILFPLRYDATLQRQIREEVILQELINFVEHRKVEKKITKLQYQDFMDRMHGILDGFTVELICYREFVYDQGETREQLLYTDMVNRVMEESVFFFEKGDYITIRILHDADGVIEQLESLFIPTGIKEQEYVYGGMIP
;
A
#
# COMPACT_ATOMS: atom_id res chain seq x y z
N MET A 1 -11.98 -0.51 51.17
CA MET A 1 -11.00 -0.19 50.12
C MET A 1 -10.43 -1.43 49.45
N GLU A 2 -10.02 -2.48 50.20
CA GLU A 2 -9.46 -3.71 49.60
C GLU A 2 -10.43 -4.49 48.69
N ALA A 3 -11.71 -4.62 49.07
CA ALA A 3 -12.70 -5.34 48.27
C ALA A 3 -12.99 -4.64 46.93
N LEU A 4 -13.14 -3.31 46.94
CA LEU A 4 -13.29 -2.51 45.72
C LEU A 4 -12.05 -2.62 44.82
N GLY A 5 -10.84 -2.53 45.40
CA GLY A 5 -9.58 -2.71 44.68
C GLY A 5 -9.44 -4.09 44.02
N ARG A 6 -9.87 -5.15 44.71
CA ARG A 6 -9.91 -6.51 44.14
C ARG A 6 -10.94 -6.62 43.00
N ILE A 7 -12.13 -6.06 43.17
CA ILE A 7 -13.17 -6.07 42.12
C ILE A 7 -12.68 -5.33 40.88
N THR A 8 -12.08 -4.14 41.05
CA THR A 8 -11.51 -3.39 39.92
C THR A 8 -10.34 -4.13 39.27
N ALA A 9 -9.48 -4.78 40.04
CA ALA A 9 -8.36 -5.55 39.49
C ALA A 9 -8.83 -6.76 38.68
N VAL A 10 -9.87 -7.46 39.14
CA VAL A 10 -10.47 -8.59 38.41
C VAL A 10 -11.14 -8.12 37.12
N LEU A 11 -11.88 -7.00 37.17
CA LEU A 11 -12.48 -6.39 35.98
C LEU A 11 -11.41 -5.98 34.95
N LEU A 12 -10.34 -5.35 35.41
CA LEU A 12 -9.25 -4.89 34.55
C LEU A 12 -8.47 -6.08 33.97
N ALA A 13 -8.25 -7.15 34.75
CA ALA A 13 -7.66 -8.39 34.27
C ALA A 13 -8.54 -9.09 33.22
N ALA A 14 -9.86 -9.13 33.42
CA ALA A 14 -10.80 -9.68 32.45
C ALA A 14 -10.80 -8.88 31.13
N ILE A 15 -10.74 -7.55 31.21
CA ILE A 15 -10.63 -6.66 30.04
C ILE A 15 -9.30 -6.92 29.31
N LEU A 16 -8.18 -7.03 30.04
CA LEU A 16 -6.87 -7.29 29.45
C LEU A 16 -6.80 -8.68 28.77
N LEU A 17 -7.43 -9.70 29.35
CA LEU A 17 -7.51 -11.03 28.75
C LEU A 17 -8.24 -11.03 27.40
N ILE A 18 -9.11 -10.06 27.15
CA ILE A 18 -9.81 -9.88 25.86
C ILE A 18 -8.98 -9.00 24.93
N LEU A 19 -8.45 -7.87 25.42
CA LEU A 19 -7.71 -6.91 24.58
C LEU A 19 -6.39 -7.48 24.03
N PHE A 20 -5.68 -8.29 24.81
CA PHE A 20 -4.37 -8.81 24.41
C PHE A 20 -4.42 -9.75 23.19
N PRO A 21 -5.27 -10.81 23.15
CA PRO A 21 -5.38 -11.67 21.97
C PRO A 21 -5.91 -10.90 20.74
N LEU A 22 -6.89 -10.00 20.93
CA LEU A 22 -7.38 -9.16 19.83
C LEU A 22 -6.25 -8.34 19.18
N ARG A 23 -5.35 -7.79 19.98
CA ARG A 23 -4.18 -7.06 19.47
C ARG A 23 -3.18 -7.94 18.76
N TYR A 24 -2.90 -9.11 19.32
CA TYR A 24 -1.97 -10.05 18.70
C TYR A 24 -2.46 -10.47 17.32
N ASP A 25 -3.75 -10.83 17.22
CA ASP A 25 -4.38 -11.22 15.96
C ASP A 25 -4.41 -10.07 14.96
N ALA A 26 -4.76 -8.85 15.40
CA ALA A 26 -4.73 -7.66 14.54
C ALA A 26 -3.33 -7.36 14.01
N THR A 27 -2.30 -7.49 14.86
CA THR A 27 -0.90 -7.28 14.47
C THR A 27 -0.44 -8.33 13.47
N LEU A 28 -0.76 -9.60 13.70
CA LEU A 28 -0.40 -10.69 12.81
C LEU A 28 -1.10 -10.56 11.45
N GLN A 29 -2.40 -10.25 11.43
CA GLN A 29 -3.14 -9.97 10.21
C GLN A 29 -2.54 -8.81 9.42
N ARG A 30 -2.10 -7.75 10.11
CA ARG A 30 -1.42 -6.61 9.47
C ARG A 30 -0.09 -7.02 8.83
N GLN A 31 0.72 -7.82 9.52
CA GLN A 31 2.00 -8.31 8.98
C GLN A 31 1.79 -9.19 7.73
N ILE A 32 0.83 -10.12 7.78
CA ILE A 32 0.49 -10.97 6.63
C ILE A 32 0.02 -10.10 5.46
N ARG A 33 -0.84 -9.12 5.72
CA ARG A 33 -1.33 -8.20 4.69
C ARG A 33 -0.19 -7.43 4.02
N GLU A 34 0.71 -6.86 4.81
CA GLU A 34 1.88 -6.13 4.33
C GLU A 34 2.78 -7.01 3.46
N GLU A 35 3.06 -8.24 3.88
CA GLU A 35 3.87 -9.17 3.10
C GLU A 35 3.20 -9.52 1.76
N VAL A 36 1.90 -9.78 1.77
CA VAL A 36 1.13 -10.08 0.54
C VAL A 36 1.12 -8.88 -0.41
N ILE A 37 0.89 -7.67 0.11
CA ILE A 37 0.93 -6.43 -0.69
C ILE A 37 2.31 -6.27 -1.35
N LEU A 38 3.38 -6.38 -0.57
CA LEU A 38 4.75 -6.20 -1.09
C LEU A 38 5.09 -7.26 -2.14
N GLN A 39 4.75 -8.53 -1.91
CA GLN A 39 5.00 -9.59 -2.88
C GLN A 39 4.24 -9.35 -4.20
N GLU A 40 2.96 -8.97 -4.13
CA GLU A 40 2.18 -8.73 -5.34
C GLU A 40 2.68 -7.49 -6.10
N LEU A 41 3.08 -6.43 -5.40
CA LEU A 41 3.71 -5.25 -5.99
C LEU A 41 5.00 -5.60 -6.73
N ILE A 42 5.88 -6.37 -6.08
CA ILE A 42 7.14 -6.83 -6.67
C ILE A 42 6.87 -7.66 -7.91
N ASN A 43 6.01 -8.67 -7.79
CA ASN A 43 5.67 -9.56 -8.88
C ASN A 43 5.10 -8.78 -10.07
N PHE A 44 4.17 -7.85 -9.80
CA PHE A 44 3.57 -7.05 -10.85
C PHE A 44 4.62 -6.21 -11.59
N VAL A 45 5.42 -5.44 -10.88
CA VAL A 45 6.43 -4.54 -11.49
C VAL A 45 7.50 -5.33 -12.24
N GLU A 46 8.02 -6.42 -11.67
CA GLU A 46 9.06 -7.22 -12.33
C GLU A 46 8.55 -7.89 -13.62
N HIS A 47 7.31 -8.38 -13.64
CA HIS A 47 6.72 -8.89 -14.89
C HIS A 47 6.59 -7.80 -15.95
N ARG A 48 6.20 -6.58 -15.58
CA ARG A 48 6.09 -5.44 -16.51
C ARG A 48 7.45 -4.99 -17.04
N LYS A 49 8.51 -5.05 -16.22
CA LYS A 49 9.90 -4.79 -16.66
C LYS A 49 10.36 -5.78 -17.73
N VAL A 50 9.98 -7.05 -17.61
CA VAL A 50 10.31 -8.09 -18.61
C VAL A 50 9.47 -7.93 -19.87
N GLU A 51 8.16 -7.73 -19.73
CA GLU A 51 7.23 -7.65 -20.87
C GLU A 51 7.30 -6.32 -21.64
N LYS A 52 7.79 -5.25 -20.99
CA LYS A 52 7.87 -3.88 -21.52
C LYS A 52 6.54 -3.34 -22.02
N LYS A 53 5.45 -3.83 -21.45
CA LYS A 53 4.09 -3.33 -21.68
C LYS A 53 3.20 -3.68 -20.51
N ILE A 54 2.10 -2.96 -20.39
CA ILE A 54 1.00 -3.27 -19.48
C ILE A 54 -0.31 -3.23 -20.27
N THR A 55 -1.12 -4.27 -20.12
CA THR A 55 -2.47 -4.30 -20.71
C THR A 55 -3.53 -3.98 -19.67
N LYS A 56 -4.69 -3.52 -20.14
CA LYS A 56 -5.87 -3.31 -19.30
C LYS A 56 -6.24 -4.58 -18.52
N LEU A 57 -6.25 -5.74 -19.19
CA LEU A 57 -6.56 -7.00 -18.53
C LEU A 57 -5.56 -7.31 -17.42
N GLN A 58 -4.25 -7.13 -17.66
CA GLN A 58 -3.23 -7.37 -16.65
C GLN A 58 -3.37 -6.45 -15.43
N TYR A 59 -3.76 -5.19 -15.64
CA TYR A 59 -4.03 -4.25 -14.56
C TYR A 59 -5.29 -4.63 -13.78
N GLN A 60 -6.37 -5.00 -14.48
CA GLN A 60 -7.61 -5.47 -13.87
C GLN A 60 -7.38 -6.74 -13.05
N ASP A 61 -6.66 -7.72 -13.60
CA ASP A 61 -6.31 -8.95 -12.90
C ASP A 61 -5.50 -8.69 -11.63
N PHE A 62 -4.63 -7.67 -11.64
CA PHE A 62 -3.90 -7.23 -10.45
C PHE A 62 -4.84 -6.62 -9.40
N MET A 63 -5.72 -5.71 -9.81
CA MET A 63 -6.72 -5.12 -8.91
C MET A 63 -7.69 -6.17 -8.34
N ASP A 64 -8.07 -7.17 -9.13
CA ASP A 64 -8.95 -8.26 -8.72
C ASP A 64 -8.28 -9.20 -7.72
N ARG A 65 -6.98 -9.53 -7.91
CA ARG A 65 -6.20 -10.32 -6.93
C ARG A 65 -6.02 -9.59 -5.59
N MET A 66 -5.94 -8.26 -5.66
CA MET A 66 -5.76 -7.38 -4.50
C MET A 66 -7.09 -6.91 -3.89
N HIS A 67 -8.22 -7.29 -4.47
CA HIS A 67 -9.54 -6.94 -3.99
C HIS A 67 -9.78 -7.49 -2.56
N GLY A 68 -10.38 -6.69 -1.67
CA GLY A 68 -10.57 -7.04 -0.26
C GLY A 68 -9.33 -6.85 0.63
N ILE A 69 -8.11 -7.00 0.08
CA ILE A 69 -6.85 -6.70 0.79
C ILE A 69 -6.65 -5.18 0.85
N LEU A 70 -6.93 -4.52 -0.27
CA LEU A 70 -6.81 -3.07 -0.47
C LEU A 70 -8.07 -2.29 -0.10
N ASP A 71 -9.01 -2.88 0.64
CA ASP A 71 -10.14 -2.14 1.18
C ASP A 71 -9.63 -1.02 2.10
N GLY A 72 -10.01 0.22 1.80
CA GLY A 72 -9.46 1.40 2.48
C GLY A 72 -8.07 1.80 2.00
N PHE A 73 -7.61 1.34 0.84
CA PHE A 73 -6.38 1.82 0.21
C PHE A 73 -6.64 2.42 -1.16
N THR A 74 -5.87 3.45 -1.51
CA THR A 74 -5.79 4.03 -2.85
C THR A 74 -4.55 3.50 -3.57
N VAL A 75 -4.70 3.06 -4.81
CA VAL A 75 -3.60 2.55 -5.65
C VAL A 75 -3.28 3.56 -6.74
N GLU A 76 -2.03 3.99 -6.79
CA GLU A 76 -1.51 4.87 -7.84
C GLU A 76 -0.47 4.11 -8.68
N LEU A 77 -0.68 4.09 -9.99
CA LEU A 77 0.28 3.53 -10.95
C LEU A 77 0.92 4.67 -11.72
N ILE A 78 2.22 4.85 -11.50
CA ILE A 78 2.99 5.99 -11.98
C ILE A 78 4.05 5.49 -12.96
N CYS A 79 4.16 6.17 -14.10
CA CYS A 79 5.30 6.03 -14.99
C CYS A 79 5.98 7.39 -15.15
N TYR A 80 7.31 7.40 -15.09
CA TYR A 80 8.11 8.59 -15.33
C TYR A 80 9.39 8.22 -16.09
N ARG A 81 9.97 9.18 -16.78
CA ARG A 81 11.27 9.04 -17.45
C ARG A 81 12.21 10.12 -16.95
N GLU A 82 13.42 9.72 -16.58
CA GLU A 82 14.47 10.67 -16.20
C GLU A 82 15.21 11.12 -17.46
N PHE A 83 15.25 12.44 -17.70
CA PHE A 83 16.03 13.04 -18.78
C PHE A 83 17.22 13.78 -18.17
N VAL A 84 18.44 13.42 -18.55
CA VAL A 84 19.65 14.15 -18.19
C VAL A 84 20.05 15.02 -19.38
N TYR A 85 19.89 16.34 -19.25
CA TYR A 85 20.39 17.29 -20.24
C TYR A 85 21.79 17.74 -19.87
N ASP A 86 22.71 17.66 -20.82
CA ASP A 86 24.12 18.01 -20.63
C ASP A 86 24.31 19.54 -20.74
N GLN A 87 24.14 20.24 -19.62
CA GLN A 87 24.56 21.65 -19.45
C GLN A 87 24.62 22.12 -17.98
N GLY A 88 24.96 21.23 -17.04
CA GLY A 88 25.23 21.60 -15.65
C GLY A 88 24.01 21.94 -14.78
N GLU A 89 22.80 21.95 -15.34
CA GLU A 89 21.55 21.95 -14.58
C GLU A 89 20.83 20.62 -14.81
N THR A 90 20.83 19.75 -13.80
CA THR A 90 19.97 18.56 -13.77
C THR A 90 18.52 19.04 -13.74
N ARG A 91 17.82 18.99 -14.88
CA ARG A 91 16.38 19.21 -14.93
C ARG A 91 15.70 17.88 -15.18
N GLU A 92 15.26 17.27 -14.08
CA GLU A 92 14.38 16.11 -14.07
C GLU A 92 13.04 16.51 -14.71
N GLN A 93 12.73 15.98 -15.90
CA GLN A 93 11.43 16.17 -16.50
C GLN A 93 10.53 14.99 -16.14
N LEU A 94 9.85 15.09 -15.00
CA LEU A 94 8.80 14.15 -14.58
C LEU A 94 7.61 14.25 -15.55
N LEU A 95 7.56 13.36 -16.54
CA LEU A 95 6.32 13.11 -17.27
C LEU A 95 5.39 12.27 -16.39
N TYR A 96 4.81 12.90 -15.36
CA TYR A 96 3.79 12.27 -14.52
C TYR A 96 2.61 11.89 -15.40
N THR A 97 2.52 10.60 -15.68
CA THR A 97 1.39 10.05 -16.40
C THR A 97 0.68 9.14 -15.43
N ASP A 98 -0.55 9.50 -15.05
CA ASP A 98 -1.48 8.54 -14.48
C ASP A 98 -1.69 7.43 -15.51
N MET A 99 -0.99 6.32 -15.29
CA MET A 99 -1.00 5.21 -16.23
C MET A 99 -2.33 4.49 -16.23
N VAL A 100 -3.11 4.59 -15.14
CA VAL A 100 -4.39 3.89 -15.05
C VAL A 100 -5.29 4.36 -16.18
N ASN A 101 -5.45 5.68 -16.34
CA ASN A 101 -6.29 6.23 -17.39
C ASN A 101 -5.79 5.84 -18.79
N ARG A 102 -4.48 5.94 -19.05
CA ARG A 102 -3.93 5.57 -20.36
C ARG A 102 -4.05 4.10 -20.68
N VAL A 103 -3.82 3.22 -19.71
CA VAL A 103 -3.99 1.77 -19.89
C VAL A 103 -5.45 1.42 -20.14
N MET A 104 -6.38 2.12 -19.46
CA MET A 104 -7.82 1.93 -19.64
C MET A 104 -8.34 2.44 -20.99
N GLU A 105 -7.73 3.51 -21.52
CA GLU A 105 -8.05 4.10 -22.84
C GLU A 105 -7.39 3.35 -24.00
N GLU A 106 -6.07 3.16 -23.95
CA GLU A 106 -5.25 2.59 -25.04
C GLU A 106 -5.31 1.04 -25.06
N SER A 107 -5.87 0.41 -24.02
CA SER A 107 -5.92 -1.05 -23.77
C SER A 107 -4.57 -1.74 -23.59
N VAL A 108 -3.50 -1.20 -24.19
CA VAL A 108 -2.11 -1.63 -24.03
C VAL A 108 -1.21 -0.39 -24.03
N PHE A 109 -0.42 -0.22 -22.98
CA PHE A 109 0.63 0.79 -22.91
C PHE A 109 1.98 0.10 -23.03
N PHE A 110 2.87 0.64 -23.86
CA PHE A 110 4.23 0.12 -24.06
C PHE A 110 5.25 0.99 -23.34
N PHE A 111 6.19 0.35 -22.66
CA PHE A 111 7.32 1.01 -22.03
C PHE A 111 8.50 1.07 -22.97
N GLU A 112 9.26 2.16 -22.91
CA GLU A 112 10.56 2.24 -23.53
C GLU A 112 11.67 2.00 -22.50
N LYS A 113 12.86 1.70 -23.01
CA LYS A 113 14.04 1.51 -22.16
C LYS A 113 14.37 2.80 -21.41
N GLY A 114 14.58 2.69 -20.10
CA GLY A 114 14.84 3.83 -19.23
C GLY A 114 13.60 4.46 -18.61
N ASP A 115 12.39 3.99 -18.95
CA ASP A 115 11.19 4.32 -18.18
C ASP A 115 11.26 3.72 -16.79
N TYR A 116 10.69 4.41 -15.81
CA TYR A 116 10.48 3.92 -14.47
C TYR A 116 8.99 3.68 -14.26
N ILE A 117 8.66 2.47 -13.82
CA ILE A 117 7.33 2.11 -13.36
C ILE A 117 7.35 2.07 -11.84
N THR A 118 6.36 2.70 -11.20
CA THR A 118 6.19 2.70 -9.75
C THR A 118 4.73 2.51 -9.41
N ILE A 119 4.45 1.66 -8.43
CA ILE A 119 3.13 1.55 -7.81
C ILE A 119 3.23 2.03 -6.39
N ARG A 120 2.29 2.88 -6.01
CA ARG A 120 2.09 3.34 -4.64
C ARG A 120 0.72 2.89 -4.15
N ILE A 121 0.67 2.38 -2.93
CA ILE A 121 -0.56 2.00 -2.26
C ILE A 121 -0.61 2.80 -0.96
N LEU A 122 -1.60 3.67 -0.85
CA LEU A 122 -1.78 4.63 0.23
C LEU A 122 -2.98 4.20 1.07
N HIS A 123 -2.80 4.05 2.38
CA HIS A 123 -3.89 3.77 3.28
C HIS A 123 -4.76 5.01 3.50
N ASP A 124 -6.05 4.88 3.22
CA ASP A 124 -7.07 5.86 3.55
C ASP A 124 -7.45 5.66 5.03
N ALA A 125 -7.34 6.72 5.84
CA ALA A 125 -7.32 6.63 7.30
C ALA A 125 -8.69 6.27 7.97
N ASP A 126 -9.65 5.75 7.19
CA ASP A 126 -11.07 5.71 7.55
C ASP A 126 -11.57 4.37 8.10
N GLY A 127 -10.69 3.44 8.46
CA GLY A 127 -11.07 2.16 9.06
C GLY A 127 -11.73 2.30 10.45
N VAL A 128 -12.92 1.71 10.64
CA VAL A 128 -13.69 1.72 11.91
C VAL A 128 -12.87 1.19 13.10
N ILE A 129 -11.98 0.22 12.86
CA ILE A 129 -11.11 -0.37 13.89
C ILE A 129 -10.02 0.63 14.28
N GLU A 130 -9.41 1.33 13.33
CA GLU A 130 -8.38 2.33 13.60
C GLU A 130 -8.96 3.56 14.31
N GLN A 131 -10.21 3.95 13.99
CA GLN A 131 -10.95 4.94 14.75
C GLN A 131 -11.16 4.50 16.20
N LEU A 132 -11.59 3.25 16.43
CA LEU A 132 -11.73 2.71 17.78
C LEU A 132 -10.40 2.68 18.53
N GLU A 133 -9.31 2.28 17.90
CA GLU A 133 -7.98 2.30 18.52
C GLU A 133 -7.51 3.71 18.86
N SER A 134 -7.77 4.69 17.98
CA SER A 134 -7.42 6.10 18.20
C SER A 134 -8.11 6.73 19.42
N LEU A 135 -9.29 6.22 19.80
CA LEU A 135 -10.03 6.65 20.99
C LEU A 135 -9.38 6.15 22.30
N PHE A 136 -8.66 5.02 22.25
CA PHE A 136 -8.04 4.42 23.43
C PHE A 136 -6.54 4.73 23.54
N ILE A 137 -5.85 4.92 22.42
CA ILE A 137 -4.43 5.29 22.38
C ILE A 137 -4.22 6.34 21.28
N PRO A 138 -3.67 7.53 21.59
CA PRO A 138 -3.28 8.51 20.60
C PRO A 138 -1.97 8.08 19.92
N THR A 139 -2.00 6.96 19.21
CA THR A 139 -0.98 6.67 18.19
C THR A 139 -1.35 7.48 16.98
N GLY A 140 -0.56 8.52 16.67
CA GLY A 140 -0.71 9.26 15.42
C GLY A 140 -0.83 8.27 14.28
N ILE A 141 -1.92 8.38 13.51
CA ILE A 141 -2.19 7.54 12.34
C ILE A 141 -1.00 7.75 11.42
N LYS A 142 -0.07 6.79 11.40
CA LYS A 142 0.96 6.76 10.37
C LYS A 142 0.24 6.31 9.12
N GLU A 143 0.09 7.23 8.18
CA GLU A 143 -0.25 6.90 6.79
C GLU A 143 0.64 5.70 6.38
N GLN A 144 0.01 4.56 6.11
CA GLN A 144 0.73 3.39 5.63
C GLN A 144 0.85 3.56 4.12
N GLU A 145 2.08 3.74 3.66
CA GLU A 145 2.42 3.83 2.25
C GLU A 145 3.28 2.62 1.87
N TYR A 146 2.85 1.90 0.85
CA TYR A 146 3.63 0.83 0.22
C TYR A 146 4.05 1.28 -1.18
N VAL A 147 5.36 1.32 -1.43
CA VAL A 147 5.92 1.75 -2.71
C VAL A 147 6.86 0.69 -3.25
N TYR A 148 6.66 0.31 -4.50
CA TYR A 148 7.62 -0.48 -5.24
C TYR A 148 7.71 -0.02 -6.69
N GLY A 149 8.93 0.03 -7.21
CA GLY A 149 9.17 0.48 -8.57
C GLY A 149 10.56 0.11 -9.08
N GLY A 150 10.76 0.30 -10.38
CA GLY A 150 12.04 0.00 -11.01
C GLY A 150 12.10 0.48 -12.45
N MET A 151 13.34 0.58 -12.95
CA MET A 151 13.62 0.96 -14.33
C MET A 151 13.40 -0.22 -15.29
N ILE A 152 12.82 0.07 -16.45
CA ILE A 152 12.67 -0.84 -17.57
C ILE A 152 14.04 -0.99 -18.27
N PRO A 153 14.61 -2.21 -18.36
CA PRO A 153 15.95 -2.46 -18.89
C PRO A 153 16.08 -2.40 -20.43
#